data_AF-A0A434I3T9-F1
#
_entry.id   AF-A0A434I3T9-F1
#
_cell.length_a   1.000
_cell.length_b   1.000
_cell.length_c   1.000
_cell.angle_alpha   90.00
_cell.angle_beta   90.00
_cell.angle_gamma   90.00
#
_symmetry.space_group_name_H-M   'P 1'
#
loop_
_entity.id
_entity.type
_entity.pdbx_description
1 polymer ?
#
loop_
_entity_poly.entity_id
_entity_poly.type
_entity_poly.pdbx_seq_one_letter_code
_entity_poly.pdbx_strand_id
1 'polypeptide(L)'
;MNVSDEATKSFWMKDTELPSAPQLEQDVRCDVAVVGAGMAGVSIAYELALAGQSVVLVDRGRLLGGMTCRTTAHLAPATTA
;
A
#
# COMPACT_ATOMS: atom_id res chain seq x y z
N MET A 1 16.17 4.03 5.14
CA MET A 1 15.27 4.56 6.19
C MET A 1 14.03 3.69 6.25
N ASN A 2 13.77 3.06 7.40
CA ASN A 2 12.62 2.19 7.59
C ASN A 2 11.59 2.90 8.46
N VAL A 3 10.37 3.02 7.95
CA VAL A 3 9.30 3.84 8.55
C VAL A 3 8.73 3.20 9.83
N SER A 4 8.98 1.90 10.02
CA SER A 4 8.67 1.18 11.26
C SER A 4 9.48 1.64 12.46
N ASP A 5 10.65 2.22 12.24
CA ASP A 5 11.64 2.51 13.29
C ASP A 5 11.50 3.95 13.84
N GLU A 6 10.56 4.70 13.27
CA GLU A 6 10.25 6.09 13.64
C GLU A 6 9.42 6.14 14.93
N ALA A 7 9.82 7.00 15.87
CA ALA A 7 9.21 7.09 17.21
C ALA A 7 7.75 7.59 17.20
N THR A 8 7.39 8.48 16.28
CA THR A 8 6.04 9.05 16.21
C THR A 8 5.06 8.04 15.59
N LYS A 9 3.92 7.83 16.26
CA LYS A 9 2.81 7.00 15.77
C LYS A 9 1.57 7.87 15.53
N SER A 10 0.88 7.64 14.42
CA SER A 10 -0.38 8.32 14.11
C SER A 10 -1.57 7.56 14.69
N PHE A 11 -2.75 8.18 14.64
CA PHE A 11 -4.01 7.52 14.97
C PHE A 11 -4.27 6.29 14.07
N TRP A 12 -3.94 6.37 12.78
CA TRP A 12 -4.12 5.28 11.80
C TRP A 12 -3.30 4.02 12.09
N MET A 13 -2.31 4.11 12.98
CA MET A 13 -1.50 2.95 13.39
C MET A 13 -2.09 2.20 14.59
N LYS A 14 -3.18 2.69 15.18
CA LYS A 14 -3.89 2.03 16.28
C LYS A 14 -4.93 1.05 15.72
N ASP A 15 -5.03 -0.12 16.34
CA ASP A 15 -6.13 -1.10 16.27
C ASP A 15 -6.88 -1.17 14.92
N THR A 16 -6.13 -1.17 13.82
CA THR A 16 -6.67 -1.32 12.48
C THR A 16 -6.27 -2.68 11.98
N GLU A 17 -7.25 -3.59 11.90
CA GLU A 17 -7.06 -4.89 11.29
C GLU A 17 -6.92 -4.70 9.77
N LEU A 18 -5.70 -4.89 9.29
CA LEU A 18 -5.42 -4.94 7.86
C LEU A 18 -5.31 -6.40 7.42
N PRO A 19 -5.73 -6.73 6.18
CA PRO A 19 -5.48 -8.04 5.62
C PRO A 19 -4.00 -8.40 5.69
N SER A 20 -3.68 -9.62 6.14
CA SER A 20 -2.32 -10.12 6.05
C SER A 20 -2.04 -10.60 4.63
N ALA A 21 -0.95 -10.13 4.04
CA ALA A 21 -0.39 -10.73 2.83
C ALA A 21 0.66 -11.78 3.26
N PRO A 22 0.65 -12.99 2.67
CA PRO A 22 1.71 -13.96 2.93
C PRO A 22 3.04 -13.44 2.41
N GLN A 23 4.14 -13.88 3.03
CA GLN A 23 5.47 -13.62 2.51
C GLN A 23 5.63 -14.30 1.15
N LEU A 24 6.36 -13.65 0.23
CA LEU A 24 6.70 -14.25 -1.05
C LEU A 24 7.81 -15.29 -0.86
N GLU A 25 7.44 -16.57 -0.92
CA GLU A 25 8.37 -17.69 -0.69
C GLU A 25 9.00 -18.25 -1.98
N GLN A 26 8.41 -17.94 -3.13
CA GLN A 26 8.80 -18.47 -4.43
C GLN A 26 8.60 -17.43 -5.53
N ASP A 27 9.24 -17.67 -6.67
CA ASP A 27 9.03 -16.85 -7.85
C ASP A 27 7.58 -16.98 -8.35
N VAL A 28 6.95 -15.84 -8.61
CA VAL A 28 5.58 -15.76 -9.16
C VAL A 28 5.61 -15.04 -10.50
N ARG A 29 4.75 -15.46 -11.43
CA ARG A 29 4.55 -14.80 -12.72
C ARG A 29 3.27 -13.97 -12.66
N CYS A 30 3.34 -12.77 -13.22
CA CYS A 30 2.22 -11.84 -13.36
C CYS A 30 2.47 -10.95 -14.58
N ASP A 31 1.41 -10.29 -15.06
CA ASP A 31 1.52 -9.31 -16.14
C ASP A 31 2.14 -8.01 -15.61
N VAL A 32 1.78 -7.63 -14.38
CA VAL A 32 2.29 -6.41 -13.71
C VAL A 32 2.71 -6.69 -12.28
N ALA A 33 3.94 -6.30 -11.94
CA ALA A 33 4.42 -6.25 -10.56
C ALA A 33 4.38 -4.81 -10.05
N VAL A 34 3.67 -4.57 -8.94
CA VAL A 34 3.58 -3.28 -8.25
C VAL A 34 4.42 -3.33 -6.99
N VAL A 35 5.40 -2.43 -6.87
CA VAL A 35 6.32 -2.36 -5.73
C VAL A 35 5.91 -1.20 -4.81
N GLY A 36 5.53 -1.54 -3.58
CA GLY A 36 5.10 -0.62 -2.53
C GLY A 36 3.59 -0.65 -2.30
N ALA A 37 3.16 -1.24 -1.18
CA ALA A 37 1.76 -1.35 -0.77
C ALA A 37 1.30 -0.16 0.08
N GLY A 38 1.66 1.05 -0.34
CA GLY A 38 1.01 2.29 0.11
C GLY A 38 -0.27 2.57 -0.68
N MET A 39 -0.92 3.71 -0.39
CA MET A 39 -2.18 4.10 -1.05
C MET A 39 -2.07 4.07 -2.58
N ALA A 40 -1.01 4.65 -3.15
CA ALA A 40 -0.82 4.68 -4.60
C ALA A 40 -0.68 3.28 -5.22
N GLY A 41 0.13 2.40 -4.61
CA GLY A 41 0.34 1.05 -5.12
C GLY A 41 -0.89 0.17 -5.00
N VAL A 42 -1.63 0.28 -3.90
CA VAL A 42 -2.91 -0.41 -3.72
C VAL A 42 -3.93 0.07 -4.76
N SER A 43 -4.05 1.39 -4.98
CA SER A 43 -4.95 1.94 -6.00
C SER A 43 -4.61 1.43 -7.40
N ILE A 44 -3.33 1.44 -7.79
CA ILE A 44 -2.91 0.97 -9.10
C ILE A 44 -3.17 -0.54 -9.25
N ALA A 45 -2.81 -1.33 -8.24
CA ALA A 45 -3.04 -2.77 -8.27
C ALA A 45 -4.53 -3.12 -8.38
N TYR A 46 -5.38 -2.37 -7.69
CA TYR A 46 -6.83 -2.50 -7.75
C TYR A 46 -7.38 -2.21 -9.15
N GLU A 47 -7.03 -1.06 -9.74
CA GLU A 47 -7.51 -0.69 -11.09
C GLU A 47 -7.01 -1.66 -12.17
N LEU A 48 -5.76 -2.12 -12.08
CA LEU A 48 -5.22 -3.11 -13.01
C LEU A 48 -5.91 -4.48 -12.87
N ALA A 49 -6.21 -4.90 -11.64
CA ALA A 49 -6.96 -6.13 -11.39
C ALA A 49 -8.39 -6.03 -11.96
N LEU A 50 -9.06 -4.89 -11.80
CA LEU A 50 -10.36 -4.63 -12.43
C LEU A 50 -10.29 -4.65 -13.96
N ALA A 51 -9.17 -4.19 -14.53
CA ALA A 51 -8.90 -4.28 -15.97
C ALA A 51 -8.52 -5.71 -16.45
N GLY A 52 -8.59 -6.72 -15.57
CA GLY A 52 -8.33 -8.12 -15.91
C GLY A 52 -6.86 -8.51 -15.99
N GLN A 53 -5.95 -7.67 -15.52
CA GLN A 53 -4.52 -8.00 -15.47
C GLN A 53 -4.22 -8.91 -14.28
N SER A 54 -3.29 -9.85 -14.43
CA SER A 54 -2.70 -10.55 -13.29
C SER A 54 -1.67 -9.64 -12.62
N VAL A 55 -1.90 -9.29 -11.36
CA VAL A 55 -1.08 -8.30 -10.64
C VAL A 55 -0.50 -8.90 -9.36
N VAL A 56 0.79 -8.67 -9.15
CA VAL A 56 1.45 -8.94 -7.86
C VAL A 56 1.81 -7.62 -7.21
N LEU A 57 1.21 -7.35 -6.04
CA LEU A 57 1.57 -6.22 -5.19
C LEU A 57 2.53 -6.72 -4.10
N VAL A 58 3.72 -6.11 -3.99
CA VAL A 58 4.73 -6.49 -3.01
C VAL A 58 5.17 -5.27 -2.19
N ASP A 59 5.36 -5.47 -0.89
CA ASP A 59 5.96 -4.49 0.01
C ASP A 59 6.96 -5.19 0.94
N ARG A 60 7.92 -4.43 1.45
CA ARG A 60 8.89 -4.91 2.43
C ARG A 60 8.29 -5.10 3.83
N GLY A 61 7.14 -4.47 4.10
CA GLY A 61 6.49 -4.49 5.39
C GLY A 61 4.98 -4.67 5.28
N ARG A 62 4.26 -4.27 6.34
CA ARG A 62 2.79 -4.35 6.35
C ARG A 62 2.17 -3.41 5.32
N LEU A 63 1.00 -3.79 4.81
CA LEU A 63 0.16 -2.93 3.97
C LEU A 63 -0.02 -1.56 4.63
N LEU A 64 0.05 -0.49 3.83
CA LEU A 64 -0.15 0.91 4.23
C LEU A 64 0.80 1.41 5.34
N GLY A 65 1.80 0.62 5.76
CA GLY A 65 2.66 0.88 6.91
C GLY A 65 3.71 1.97 6.72
N GLY A 66 3.91 2.43 5.49
CA GLY A 66 4.79 3.54 5.15
C GLY A 66 4.13 4.91 5.41
N MET A 67 4.21 5.80 4.41
CA MET A 67 3.69 7.16 4.54
C MET A 67 2.17 7.22 4.64
N THR A 68 1.43 6.26 4.08
CA THR A 68 -0.04 6.28 4.08
C THR A 68 -0.62 6.36 5.49
N CYS A 69 -0.15 5.50 6.40
CA CYS A 69 -0.58 5.57 7.79
C CYS A 69 -0.04 6.78 8.55
N ARG A 70 0.81 7.64 7.97
CA ARG A 70 1.35 8.86 8.62
C ARG A 70 0.71 10.15 8.12
N THR A 71 -0.21 10.08 7.17
CA THR A 71 -0.95 11.26 6.68
C THR A 71 -2.09 11.63 7.62
N THR A 72 -2.66 12.82 7.47
CA THR A 72 -3.95 13.18 8.10
C THR A 72 -5.16 12.65 7.32
N ALA A 73 -4.94 12.02 6.17
CA ALA A 73 -5.97 11.64 5.19
C ALA A 73 -6.92 12.79 4.81
N HIS A 74 -6.46 14.04 4.87
CA HIS A 74 -7.26 15.18 4.45
C HIS A 74 -7.45 15.14 2.93
N LEU A 75 -8.69 15.00 2.50
CA LEU A 75 -9.08 15.08 1.10
C LEU A 75 -9.63 16.47 0.83
N ALA A 76 -9.09 17.12 -0.19
CA ALA A 76 -9.56 18.41 -0.69
C ALA A 76 -9.95 18.25 -2.17
N PRO A 77 -10.87 19.10 -2.68
CA PRO A 77 -11.18 19.12 -4.10
C PRO A 77 -9.90 19.34 -4.92
N ALA A 78 -9.69 18.52 -5.95
CA ALA A 78 -8.73 18.85 -6.99
C ALA A 78 -9.31 20.04 -7.76
N THR A 79 -8.85 21.25 -7.46
CA THR A 79 -9.18 22.42 -8.27
C THR A 79 -8.34 22.32 -9.54
N THR A 80 -8.97 21.84 -10.61
CA THR A 80 -8.40 21.95 -11.95
C THR A 80 -8.58 23.40 -12.40
N ALA A 81 -7.47 24.09 -12.68
CA ALA A 81 -7.49 25.36 -13.40
C ALA A 81 -7.71 25.10 -14.90
#